data_AF-A0A368G1C3-F1
#
_entry.id   AF-A0A368G1C3-F1
#
_cell.length_a   1.000
_cell.length_b   1.000
_cell.length_c   1.000
_cell.angle_alpha   90.00
_cell.angle_beta   90.00
_cell.angle_gamma   90.00
#
_symmetry.space_group_name_H-M   'P 1'
#
loop_
_entity.id
_entity.type
_entity.pdbx_description
1 polymer ?
#
loop_
_entity_poly.entity_id
_entity_poly.type
_entity_poly.pdbx_seq_one_letter_code
_entity_poly.pdbx_strand_id
1 'polypeptide(L)'
;MQIQQMSLVEEALSRERDKRVLSIQSHVVHGYAGNKASVFPLQLNGFEVDPINSVQFSNHAGNVEFLSLPKSYKYVKGQRLSDVDLSELYEGLKLNEINEYTHILTGATCL
;
A
#
# COMPACT_ATOMS: atom_id res chain seq x y z
N MET A 1 -16.04 -6.17 -41.55
CA MET A 1 -15.93 -6.29 -40.09
C MET A 1 -14.46 -6.17 -39.73
N GLN A 2 -13.94 -4.94 -39.71
CA GLN A 2 -12.54 -4.66 -39.35
C GLN A 2 -12.41 -4.86 -37.85
N ILE A 3 -11.59 -5.85 -37.48
CA ILE A 3 -11.17 -6.08 -36.11
C ILE A 3 -10.30 -4.88 -35.73
N GLN A 4 -10.69 -4.15 -34.67
CA GLN A 4 -9.95 -3.01 -34.15
C GLN A 4 -8.54 -3.44 -33.77
N GLN A 5 -7.55 -2.93 -34.49
CA GLN A 5 -6.15 -3.05 -34.14
C GLN A 5 -5.91 -2.03 -33.02
N MET A 6 -5.97 -2.47 -31.75
CA MET A 6 -5.54 -1.65 -30.62
C MET A 6 -4.09 -1.22 -30.83
N SER A 7 -3.82 0.06 -30.61
CA SER A 7 -2.46 0.57 -30.73
C SER A 7 -1.57 -0.03 -29.63
N LEU A 8 -0.27 -0.21 -29.90
CA LEU A 8 0.69 -0.67 -28.90
C LEU A 8 0.70 0.21 -27.63
N VAL A 9 0.35 1.49 -27.78
CA VAL A 9 0.21 2.45 -26.67
C VAL A 9 -1.01 2.12 -25.82
N GLU A 10 -2.15 1.79 -26.44
CA GLU A 10 -3.36 1.40 -25.69
C GLU A 10 -3.19 0.07 -24.95
N GLU A 11 -2.51 -0.93 -25.53
CA GLU A 11 -2.15 -2.16 -24.81
C GLU A 11 -1.18 -1.92 -23.66
N ALA A 12 -0.19 -1.03 -23.84
CA ALA A 12 0.75 -0.68 -22.76
C ALA A 12 0.04 0.03 -21.61
N LEU A 13 -0.82 1.01 -21.93
CA LEU A 13 -1.65 1.72 -20.95
C LEU A 13 -2.66 0.79 -20.28
N SER A 14 -3.24 -0.19 -20.99
CA SER A 14 -4.13 -1.17 -20.36
C SER A 14 -3.39 -2.06 -19.38
N ARG A 15 -2.19 -2.55 -19.75
CA ARG A 15 -1.36 -3.37 -18.86
C ARG A 15 -0.90 -2.63 -17.61
N GLU A 16 -0.72 -1.32 -17.72
CA GLU A 16 -0.42 -0.44 -16.59
C GLU A 16 -1.63 -0.31 -15.65
N ARG A 17 -2.84 -0.09 -16.21
CA ARG A 17 -4.11 -0.11 -15.45
C ARG A 17 -4.37 -1.46 -14.77
N ASP A 18 -4.01 -2.57 -15.41
CA ASP A 18 -4.29 -3.92 -14.90
C ASP A 18 -3.45 -4.30 -13.66
N LYS A 19 -2.46 -3.48 -13.30
CA LYS A 19 -1.52 -3.76 -12.21
C LYS A 19 -1.55 -2.74 -11.08
N ARG A 20 -2.70 -2.10 -10.86
CA ARG A 20 -2.92 -1.18 -9.73
C ARG A 20 -3.35 -1.90 -8.46
N VAL A 21 -2.62 -1.66 -7.38
CA VAL A 21 -2.85 -2.24 -6.06
C VAL A 21 -3.12 -1.14 -5.04
N LEU A 22 -4.31 -1.15 -4.42
CA LEU A 22 -4.58 -0.33 -3.24
C LEU A 22 -4.12 -1.08 -1.99
N SER A 23 -3.07 -0.59 -1.32
CA SER A 23 -2.46 -1.27 -0.16
C SER A 23 -2.79 -0.56 1.15
N ILE A 24 -3.70 -1.12 1.95
CA ILE A 24 -4.15 -0.57 3.24
C ILE A 24 -3.50 -1.36 4.37
N GLN A 25 -2.40 -0.85 4.92
CA GLN A 25 -1.61 -1.53 5.94
C GLN A 25 -0.96 -0.55 6.94
N SER A 26 -0.22 -1.06 7.90
CA SER A 26 0.60 -0.24 8.81
C SER A 26 1.87 0.29 8.13
N HIS A 27 2.45 1.38 8.65
CA HIS A 27 3.73 1.93 8.21
C HIS A 27 4.65 2.27 9.38
N VAL A 28 5.95 2.02 9.22
CA VAL A 28 6.99 2.33 10.22
C VAL A 28 8.14 3.13 9.61
N VAL A 29 8.67 4.11 10.33
CA VAL A 29 9.83 4.89 9.88
C VAL A 29 11.10 4.04 9.92
N HIS A 30 11.33 3.28 10.99
CA HIS A 30 12.49 2.38 11.15
C HIS A 30 12.06 0.90 11.15
N GLY A 31 12.83 0.06 10.47
CA GLY A 31 12.48 -1.35 10.18
C GLY A 31 11.66 -1.52 8.91
N TYR A 32 11.28 -2.77 8.61
CA TYR A 32 10.45 -3.14 7.46
C TYR A 32 9.21 -3.89 7.96
N ALA A 33 8.05 -3.24 7.89
CA ALA A 33 6.76 -3.81 8.26
C ALA A 33 5.62 -3.12 7.48
N GLY A 34 4.52 -3.85 7.27
CA GLY A 34 3.34 -3.37 6.55
C GLY A 34 3.68 -2.81 5.17
N ASN A 35 3.16 -1.62 4.82
CA ASN A 35 3.39 -0.97 3.54
C ASN A 35 4.89 -0.76 3.23
N LYS A 36 5.72 -0.52 4.25
CA LYS A 36 7.16 -0.37 4.02
C LYS A 36 7.83 -1.68 3.57
N ALA A 37 7.27 -2.82 3.92
CA ALA A 37 7.76 -4.13 3.49
C ALA A 37 7.12 -4.62 2.18
N SER A 38 5.87 -4.22 1.88
CA SER A 38 5.13 -4.70 0.69
C SER A 38 5.29 -3.82 -0.55
N VAL A 39 5.38 -2.50 -0.39
CA VAL A 39 5.40 -1.56 -1.53
C VAL A 39 6.61 -1.78 -2.42
N PHE A 40 7.81 -1.89 -1.85
CA PHE A 40 9.03 -2.04 -2.64
C PHE A 40 9.05 -3.34 -3.46
N PRO A 41 8.75 -4.53 -2.91
CA PRO A 41 8.63 -5.75 -3.71
C PRO A 41 7.56 -5.67 -4.80
N LEU A 42 6.41 -5.06 -4.53
CA LEU A 42 5.34 -4.91 -5.52
C LEU A 42 5.77 -4.01 -6.68
N GLN A 43 6.36 -2.85 -6.38
CA GLN A 43 6.92 -1.94 -7.38
C GLN A 43 8.02 -2.61 -8.21
N LEU A 44 8.89 -3.41 -7.56
CA LEU A 44 9.92 -4.18 -8.26
C LEU A 44 9.33 -5.20 -9.25
N ASN A 45 8.14 -5.73 -8.99
CA ASN A 45 7.41 -6.64 -9.88
C ASN A 45 6.51 -5.91 -10.89
N GLY A 46 6.62 -4.57 -10.99
CA GLY A 46 5.90 -3.77 -11.96
C GLY A 46 4.42 -3.55 -11.62
N PHE A 47 4.06 -3.62 -10.33
CA PHE A 47 2.76 -3.13 -9.84
C PHE A 47 2.85 -1.65 -9.51
N GLU A 48 1.80 -0.91 -9.87
CA GLU A 48 1.57 0.44 -9.37
C GLU A 48 0.82 0.31 -8.04
N VAL A 49 1.38 0.88 -6.97
CA VAL A 49 0.87 0.67 -5.61
C VAL A 49 0.51 2.01 -5.00
N ASP A 50 -0.73 2.12 -4.55
CA ASP A 50 -1.25 3.25 -3.78
C ASP A 50 -1.36 2.83 -2.31
N PRO A 51 -0.37 3.19 -1.46
CA PRO A 51 -0.39 2.81 -0.06
C PRO A 51 -1.23 3.80 0.78
N ILE A 52 -2.26 3.28 1.47
CA ILE A 52 -2.91 3.98 2.58
C ILE A 52 -2.35 3.43 3.90
N ASN A 53 -1.75 4.31 4.69
CA ASN A 53 -1.11 3.94 5.95
C ASN A 53 -2.11 4.06 7.11
N SER A 54 -2.67 2.93 7.54
CA SER A 54 -3.58 2.84 8.69
C SER A 54 -2.94 3.32 10.00
N VAL A 55 -1.63 3.16 10.14
CA VAL A 55 -0.83 3.76 11.22
C VAL A 55 0.49 4.22 10.66
N GLN A 56 1.07 5.24 11.27
CA GLN A 56 2.41 5.71 10.98
C GLN A 56 3.19 5.82 12.29
N PHE A 57 4.03 4.83 12.56
CA PHE A 57 4.83 4.75 13.78
C PHE A 57 6.33 4.92 13.53
N SER A 58 7.07 5.24 14.60
CA SER A 58 8.53 5.36 14.59
C SER A 58 9.22 4.05 14.23
N ASN A 59 8.70 2.92 14.73
CA ASN A 59 9.24 1.58 14.55
C ASN A 59 8.14 0.53 14.82
N HIS A 60 8.40 -0.73 14.49
CA HIS A 60 7.47 -1.82 14.76
C HIS A 60 7.50 -2.23 16.24
N ALA A 61 6.35 -2.54 16.84
CA ALA A 61 6.29 -2.99 18.23
C ALA A 61 6.72 -4.46 18.44
N GLY A 62 7.08 -5.18 17.37
CA GLY A 62 7.32 -6.63 17.42
C GLY A 62 8.72 -7.03 17.89
N ASN A 63 8.78 -8.16 18.60
CA ASN A 63 9.99 -8.97 18.71
C ASN A 63 10.20 -9.70 17.38
N VAL A 64 11.38 -9.58 16.77
CA VAL A 64 11.75 -10.43 15.64
C VAL A 64 12.44 -11.67 16.22
N GLU A 65 11.66 -12.70 16.57
CA GLU A 65 12.19 -13.91 17.23
C GLU A 65 13.21 -14.66 16.34
N PHE A 66 13.15 -14.46 15.02
CA PHE A 66 14.01 -15.11 14.03
C PHE A 66 15.33 -14.37 13.75
N LEU A 67 15.47 -13.11 14.17
CA LEU A 67 16.73 -12.39 14.09
C LEU A 67 17.29 -12.30 15.51
N SER A 68 18.54 -12.69 15.73
CA SER A 68 19.26 -12.55 17.01
C SER A 68 19.48 -11.08 17.44
N LEU A 69 18.64 -10.16 16.98
CA LEU A 69 18.64 -8.75 17.31
C LEU A 69 17.90 -8.52 18.64
N PRO A 70 18.39 -7.61 19.48
CA PRO A 70 17.83 -7.39 20.80
C PRO A 70 16.39 -6.85 20.71
N LYS A 71 15.49 -7.52 21.44
CA LYS A 71 14.20 -7.10 22.04
C LYS A 71 13.46 -5.92 21.39
N SER A 72 12.17 -6.16 21.14
CA SER A 72 11.09 -5.18 20.96
C SER A 72 11.44 -3.77 21.46
N TYR A 73 11.30 -2.78 20.59
CA TYR A 73 11.59 -1.39 20.93
C TYR A 73 10.81 -0.95 22.17
N LYS A 74 11.51 -0.32 23.12
CA LYS A 74 10.91 0.17 24.37
C LYS A 74 9.89 1.30 24.14
N TYR A 75 10.06 2.06 23.06
CA TYR A 75 9.21 3.20 22.73
C TYR A 75 8.74 3.12 21.28
N VAL A 76 7.43 3.19 21.12
CA VAL A 76 6.75 3.31 19.83
C VAL A 76 5.89 4.56 19.91
N LYS A 77 6.07 5.48 18.96
CA LYS A 77 5.27 6.71 18.87
C LYS A 77 4.78 6.90 17.45
N GLY A 78 3.66 7.59 17.30
CA GLY A 78 3.15 8.06 16.03
C GLY A 78 1.63 8.10 16.03
N GLN A 79 1.05 8.08 14.85
CA GLN A 79 -0.36 8.36 14.63
C GLN A 79 -1.11 7.13 14.09
N ARG A 80 -2.40 7.05 14.43
CA ARG A 80 -3.33 6.08 13.86
C ARG A 80 -4.30 6.85 12.98
N LEU A 81 -4.60 6.29 11.82
CA LEU A 81 -5.62 6.78 10.92
C LEU A 81 -6.98 6.35 11.48
N SER A 82 -7.90 7.29 11.67
CA SER A 82 -9.28 6.97 12.04
C SER A 82 -10.08 6.46 10.85
N ASP A 83 -11.28 5.95 11.12
CA ASP A 83 -12.26 5.60 10.11
C ASP A 83 -12.67 6.82 9.26
N VAL A 84 -12.83 7.98 9.90
CA VAL A 84 -13.14 9.25 9.21
C VAL A 84 -12.01 9.63 8.25
N ASP A 85 -10.76 9.58 8.70
CA ASP A 85 -9.61 9.93 7.86
C ASP A 85 -9.48 8.98 6.64
N LEU A 86 -9.76 7.68 6.85
CA LEU A 86 -9.74 6.70 5.77
C LEU A 86 -10.83 7.00 4.73
N SER A 87 -12.04 7.34 5.18
CA SER A 87 -13.14 7.75 4.31
C SER A 87 -12.79 9.00 3.52
N GLU A 88 -12.21 10.03 4.15
CA GLU A 88 -11.79 11.26 3.46
C GLU A 88 -10.77 10.99 2.35
N LEU A 89 -9.77 10.15 2.61
CA LEU A 89 -8.78 9.77 1.60
C LEU A 89 -9.42 9.03 0.43
N TYR A 90 -10.28 8.06 0.71
CA TYR A 90 -10.95 7.28 -0.33
C TYR A 90 -11.93 8.12 -1.15
N GLU A 91 -12.66 9.03 -0.49
CA GLU A 91 -13.51 10.00 -1.17
C GLU A 91 -12.69 10.91 -2.09
N GLY A 92 -11.52 11.37 -1.65
CA GLY A 92 -10.59 12.12 -2.49
C GLY A 92 -10.19 11.37 -3.75
N LEU A 93 -9.89 10.07 -3.65
CA LEU A 93 -9.58 9.22 -4.81
C LEU A 93 -10.80 9.08 -5.75
N LYS A 94 -11.99 8.88 -5.17
CA LYS A 94 -13.23 8.73 -5.93
C LYS A 94 -13.65 10.01 -6.65
N LEU A 95 -13.50 11.16 -6.01
CA LEU A 95 -13.81 12.47 -6.60
C LEU A 95 -12.90 12.82 -7.78
N ASN A 96 -11.68 12.29 -7.78
CA ASN A 96 -10.72 12.45 -8.88
C ASN A 96 -10.83 11.33 -9.92
N GLU A 97 -11.76 10.39 -9.79
CA GLU A 97 -11.94 9.24 -10.70
C GLU A 97 -10.66 8.38 -10.86
N ILE A 98 -9.81 8.33 -9.84
CA ILE A 98 -8.55 7.56 -9.82
C ILE A 98 -8.60 6.33 -8.91
N ASN A 99 -9.80 5.90 -8.53
CA ASN A 99 -10.04 4.77 -7.63
C ASN A 99 -10.22 3.43 -8.37
N GLU A 100 -9.70 3.31 -9.59
CA GLU A 100 -9.70 2.08 -10.38
C GLU A 100 -8.52 1.18 -9.97
N TYR A 101 -8.82 0.13 -9.22
CA TYR A 101 -7.84 -0.85 -8.73
C TYR A 101 -8.19 -2.25 -9.19
N THR A 102 -7.18 -3.02 -9.59
CA THR A 102 -7.36 -4.45 -9.90
C THR A 102 -7.18 -5.33 -8.67
N HIS A 103 -6.40 -4.87 -7.69
CA HIS A 103 -6.12 -5.62 -6.47
C HIS A 103 -6.26 -4.71 -5.24
N ILE A 104 -6.73 -5.29 -4.14
CA ILE A 104 -6.72 -4.66 -2.82
C ILE A 104 -5.87 -5.54 -1.91
N LEU A 105 -4.91 -4.92 -1.24
CA LEU A 105 -4.02 -5.59 -0.29
C LEU A 105 -4.23 -4.99 1.11
N THR A 106 -4.84 -5.76 2.00
CA THR A 106 -5.04 -5.36 3.40
C THR A 106 -4.09 -6.11 4.32
N GLY A 107 -3.55 -5.43 5.32
CA GLY A 107 -2.62 -5.99 6.29
C GLY A 107 -3.02 -5.68 7.73
N ALA A 108 -2.10 -5.92 8.67
CA ALA A 108 -2.32 -5.65 10.09
C ALA A 108 -2.72 -4.19 10.32
N THR A 109 -4.01 -4.01 10.58
CA THR A 109 -4.67 -2.77 10.96
C THR A 109 -4.77 -2.81 12.47
N CYS A 110 -4.09 -1.89 13.16
CA CYS A 110 -4.35 -1.70 14.58
C CYS A 110 -5.67 -0.94 14.71
N LEU A 111 -6.79 -1.62 14.48
CA LEU A 111 -8.10 -1.21 15.00
C LEU A 111 -8.19 -1.63 16.48
#